data_AF-A0A661AC84-F1
#
_entry.id   AF-A0A661AC84-F1
#
_cell.length_a   1.000
_cell.length_b   1.000
_cell.length_c   1.000
_cell.angle_alpha   90.00
_cell.angle_beta   90.00
_cell.angle_gamma   90.00
#
_symmetry.space_group_name_H-M   'P 1'
#
loop_
_entity.id
_entity.type
_entity.pdbx_description
1 polymer ?
#
loop_
_entity_poly.entity_id
_entity_poly.type
_entity_poly.pdbx_seq_one_letter_code
_entity_poly.pdbx_strand_id
1 'polypeptide(L)'
;MAVIRPFRALRPRREFAEKIASPPYDIISSEEARKIYEKNPLSFVRVIRPEVNFPPGEDMYAEKVYKKAKEELLRYLKEGHMLQDEAPKFYIYQQKDASHTQTGLVC
;
A
#
# COMPACT_ATOMS: atom_id res chain seq x y z
N MET A 1 -16.61 24.19 -11.96
CA MET A 1 -15.39 24.35 -11.12
C MET A 1 -15.26 23.10 -10.25
N ALA A 2 -14.09 22.47 -10.18
CA ALA A 2 -13.92 21.25 -9.39
C ALA A 2 -13.97 21.56 -7.89
N VAL A 3 -14.67 20.73 -7.11
CA VAL A 3 -14.70 20.81 -5.64
C VAL A 3 -13.73 19.77 -5.09
N ILE A 4 -12.66 20.23 -4.45
CA ILE A 4 -11.65 19.37 -3.83
C ILE A 4 -11.98 19.20 -2.36
N ARG A 5 -12.14 17.95 -1.89
CA ARG A 5 -12.50 17.66 -0.50
C ARG A 5 -11.32 17.04 0.26
N PRO A 6 -11.02 17.48 1.47
CA PRO A 6 -10.01 16.82 2.29
C PRO A 6 -10.53 15.46 2.78
N PHE A 7 -9.63 14.54 3.11
CA PHE A 7 -9.98 13.23 3.66
C PHE A 7 -9.02 12.82 4.77
N ARG A 8 -9.39 11.76 5.52
CA ARG A 8 -8.55 11.17 6.57
C ARG A 8 -7.72 10.04 5.97
N ALA A 9 -6.48 10.31 5.57
CA ALA A 9 -5.62 9.30 4.97
C ALA A 9 -5.27 8.19 5.98
N LEU A 10 -5.29 6.96 5.49
CA LEU A 10 -4.58 5.84 6.10
C LEU A 10 -3.18 5.80 5.49
N ARG A 11 -2.15 6.04 6.29
CA ARG A 11 -0.77 6.17 5.82
C ARG A 11 0.23 5.52 6.76
N PRO A 12 1.42 5.14 6.28
CA PRO A 12 2.52 4.71 7.13
C PRO A 12 2.90 5.76 8.17
N ARG A 13 3.40 5.30 9.33
CA ARG A 13 4.29 6.15 10.13
C ARG A 13 5.58 6.40 9.36
N ARG A 14 6.23 7.52 9.65
CA ARG A 14 7.37 8.01 8.88
C ARG A 14 8.52 6.99 8.87
N GLU A 15 8.79 6.36 10.00
CA GLU A 15 9.81 5.34 10.21
C GLU A 15 9.56 4.02 9.46
N PHE A 16 8.32 3.77 9.02
CA PHE A 16 7.96 2.57 8.25
C PHE A 16 7.67 2.85 6.78
N ALA A 17 7.62 4.11 6.36
CA ALA A 17 7.17 4.50 5.02
C ALA A 17 7.94 3.79 3.90
N GLU A 18 9.27 3.75 3.98
CA GLU A 18 10.13 3.08 3.00
C GLU A 18 9.91 1.56 2.99
N LYS A 19 9.72 0.95 4.17
CA LYS A 19 9.51 -0.50 4.29
C LYS A 19 8.12 -0.93 3.81
N ILE A 20 7.12 -0.06 3.96
CA ILE A 20 5.76 -0.37 3.52
C ILE A 20 5.60 -0.14 2.01
N ALA A 21 6.34 0.80 1.42
CA ALA A 21 6.26 1.06 -0.02
C ALA A 21 6.40 -0.24 -0.85
N SER A 22 5.62 -0.32 -1.93
CA SER A 22 5.65 -1.42 -2.88
C SER A 22 5.50 -0.90 -4.30
N PRO A 23 5.96 -1.67 -5.31
CA PRO A 23 5.56 -1.41 -6.68
C PRO A 23 4.03 -1.45 -6.84
N PRO A 24 3.48 -0.74 -7.85
CA PRO A 24 2.10 -0.95 -8.29
C PRO A 24 1.80 -2.41 -8.61
N TYR A 25 0.59 -2.87 -8.30
CA TYR A 25 0.20 -4.28 -8.44
C TYR A 25 0.19 -4.77 -9.89
N ASP A 26 -0.04 -3.87 -10.84
CA ASP A 26 -0.18 -4.13 -12.28
C ASP A 26 1.15 -4.27 -13.01
N ILE A 27 2.27 -3.89 -12.38
CA ILE A 27 3.61 -3.96 -12.99
C ILE A 27 4.49 -5.10 -12.43
N ILE A 28 3.96 -5.92 -11.51
CA ILE A 28 4.67 -7.06 -10.93
C ILE A 28 3.85 -8.33 -11.07
N SER A 29 4.49 -9.46 -11.37
CA SER A 29 3.89 -10.79 -11.32
C SER A 29 3.68 -11.27 -9.88
N SER A 30 2.84 -12.29 -9.68
CA SER A 30 2.68 -12.91 -8.36
C SER A 30 3.97 -13.57 -7.86
N GLU A 31 4.86 -14.02 -8.76
CA GLU A 31 6.17 -14.56 -8.38
C GLU A 31 7.12 -13.46 -7.87
N GLU A 32 7.19 -12.33 -8.56
CA GLU A 32 7.96 -11.15 -8.11
C GLU A 32 7.41 -10.61 -6.80
N ALA A 33 6.09 -10.57 -6.64
CA ALA A 33 5.42 -10.16 -5.42
C ALA A 33 5.82 -11.05 -4.22
N ARG A 34 5.94 -12.37 -4.42
CA ARG A 34 6.46 -13.30 -3.39
C ARG A 34 7.91 -13.02 -3.03
N LYS A 35 8.76 -12.81 -4.03
CA LYS A 35 10.17 -12.44 -3.80
C LYS A 35 10.31 -11.11 -3.04
N ILE A 36 9.44 -10.13 -3.30
CA ILE A 36 9.37 -8.87 -2.53
C ILE A 36 8.98 -9.16 -1.09
N TYR A 37 7.93 -9.97 -0.89
CA TYR A 37 7.44 -10.33 0.45
C TYR A 37 8.50 -11.07 1.28
N GLU A 38 9.19 -12.05 0.70
CA GLU A 38 10.26 -12.80 1.36
C GLU A 38 11.40 -11.88 1.83
N LYS A 39 11.77 -10.89 1.01
CA LYS A 39 12.83 -9.93 1.34
C LYS A 39 12.37 -8.84 2.32
N ASN A 40 11.10 -8.46 2.26
CA ASN A 40 10.54 -7.39 3.06
C ASN A 40 9.11 -7.76 3.54
N PRO A 41 9.00 -8.42 4.70
CA PRO A 41 7.70 -8.83 5.26
C PRO A 41 6.74 -7.68 5.60
N LEU A 42 7.25 -6.44 5.66
CA LEU A 42 6.48 -5.22 5.92
C LEU A 42 5.95 -4.55 4.64
N SER A 43 6.36 -5.00 3.45
CA SER A 43 5.92 -4.42 2.18
C SER A 43 4.40 -4.54 1.98
N PHE A 44 3.78 -3.47 1.48
CA PHE A 44 2.35 -3.40 1.18
C PHE A 44 1.90 -4.37 0.08
N VAL A 45 2.84 -5.06 -0.58
CA VAL A 45 2.58 -6.13 -1.55
C VAL A 45 1.63 -7.20 -0.99
N ARG A 46 1.66 -7.45 0.34
CA ARG A 46 0.76 -8.41 1.01
C ARG A 46 -0.71 -8.01 0.97
N VAL A 47 -1.00 -6.73 0.74
CA VAL A 47 -2.36 -6.17 0.65
C VAL A 47 -2.80 -6.05 -0.81
N ILE A 48 -1.91 -5.59 -1.70
CA ILE A 48 -2.24 -5.33 -3.12
C ILE A 48 -2.07 -6.54 -4.04
N ARG A 49 -1.26 -7.52 -3.62
CA ARG A 49 -1.12 -8.86 -4.22
C ARG A 49 -1.35 -9.92 -3.12
N PRO A 50 -2.54 -9.96 -2.52
CA PRO A 50 -2.81 -10.78 -1.33
C PRO A 50 -2.66 -12.29 -1.54
N GLU A 51 -2.68 -12.78 -2.79
CA GLU A 51 -2.42 -14.18 -3.13
C GLU A 51 -1.03 -14.64 -2.66
N VAL A 52 -0.08 -13.71 -2.44
CA VAL A 52 1.26 -14.03 -1.92
C VAL A 52 1.24 -14.60 -0.50
N ASN A 53 0.15 -14.44 0.23
CA ASN A 53 -0.03 -15.00 1.57
C ASN A 53 -0.45 -16.48 1.57
N PHE A 54 -0.68 -17.06 0.38
CA PHE A 54 -1.09 -18.45 0.18
C PHE A 54 -0.03 -19.21 -0.63
N PRO A 55 -0.07 -20.55 -0.69
CA PRO A 55 0.77 -21.32 -1.61
C PRO A 55 0.61 -20.86 -3.08
N PRO A 56 1.63 -21.06 -3.93
CA PRO A 56 1.53 -20.78 -5.36
C PRO A 56 0.36 -21.52 -6.02
N GLY A 57 -0.28 -20.87 -7.01
CA GLY A 57 -1.44 -21.42 -7.72
C GLY A 57 -2.80 -21.07 -7.10
N GLU A 58 -2.82 -20.33 -5.99
CA GLU A 58 -4.06 -19.80 -5.42
C GLU A 58 -4.79 -18.87 -6.39
N ASP A 59 -6.12 -19.00 -6.47
CA ASP A 59 -6.95 -18.10 -7.27
C ASP A 59 -6.95 -16.69 -6.65
N MET A 60 -6.34 -15.75 -7.35
CA MET A 60 -6.20 -14.36 -6.92
C MET A 60 -7.54 -13.62 -6.75
N TYR A 61 -8.62 -14.14 -7.33
CA TYR A 61 -9.96 -13.55 -7.23
C TYR A 61 -10.86 -14.28 -6.23
N ALA A 62 -10.35 -15.30 -5.54
CA ALA A 62 -11.12 -16.01 -4.53
C ALA A 62 -11.47 -15.10 -3.34
N GLU A 63 -12.65 -15.30 -2.75
CA GLU A 63 -13.13 -14.50 -1.60
C GLU A 63 -12.12 -14.50 -0.43
N LYS A 64 -11.48 -15.65 -0.18
CA LYS A 64 -10.45 -15.78 0.88
C LYS A 64 -9.23 -14.90 0.66
N VAL A 65 -8.88 -14.62 -0.59
CA VAL A 65 -7.75 -13.76 -0.96
C VAL A 65 -8.07 -12.30 -0.60
N TYR A 66 -9.28 -11.82 -0.90
CA TYR A 66 -9.74 -10.50 -0.47
C TYR A 66 -9.89 -10.37 1.05
N LYS A 67 -10.38 -11.42 1.72
CA LYS A 67 -10.41 -11.46 3.20
C LYS A 67 -9.00 -11.31 3.77
N LYS A 68 -8.02 -11.99 3.16
CA LYS A 68 -6.62 -11.90 3.59
C LYS A 68 -6.03 -10.50 3.36
N ALA A 69 -6.33 -9.85 2.24
CA ALA A 69 -5.94 -8.44 2.03
C ALA A 69 -6.44 -7.52 3.16
N LYS A 70 -7.71 -7.68 3.55
CA LYS A 70 -8.31 -6.92 4.65
C LYS A 70 -7.62 -7.20 5.98
N GLU A 71 -7.34 -8.47 6.29
CA GLU A 71 -6.61 -8.85 7.50
C GLU A 71 -5.22 -8.20 7.55
N GLU A 72 -4.48 -8.24 6.44
CA GLU A 72 -3.13 -7.64 6.37
C GLU A 72 -3.18 -6.12 6.49
N LEU A 73 -4.17 -5.46 5.88
CA LEU A 73 -4.37 -4.02 6.06
C LEU A 73 -4.63 -3.69 7.53
N LEU A 74 -5.54 -4.41 8.19
CA LEU A 74 -5.86 -4.21 9.61
C LEU A 74 -4.68 -4.54 10.53
N ARG A 75 -3.84 -5.50 10.16
CA ARG A 75 -2.60 -5.83 10.88
C ARG A 75 -1.67 -4.62 10.96
N TYR A 76 -1.48 -3.86 9.88
CA TYR A 76 -0.68 -2.63 9.91
C TYR A 76 -1.21 -1.59 10.92
N LEU A 77 -2.53 -1.45 11.05
CA LEU A 77 -3.11 -0.55 12.05
C LEU A 77 -2.92 -1.08 13.47
N LYS A 78 -3.18 -2.38 13.68
CA LYS A 78 -3.07 -3.03 14.99
C LYS A 78 -1.64 -3.00 15.53
N GLU A 79 -0.65 -3.23 14.65
CA GLU A 79 0.77 -3.19 15.00
C GLU A 79 1.34 -1.76 15.03
N GLY A 80 0.53 -0.75 14.71
CA GLY A 80 0.93 0.66 14.74
C GLY A 80 1.86 1.07 13.59
N HIS A 81 2.05 0.24 12.57
CA HIS A 81 2.86 0.53 11.39
C HIS A 81 2.22 1.61 10.49
N MET A 82 0.89 1.62 10.44
CA MET A 82 0.10 2.66 9.77
C MET A 82 -0.84 3.32 10.77
N LEU A 83 -1.23 4.56 10.46
CA LEU A 83 -2.24 5.29 11.21
C LEU A 83 -3.24 5.94 10.26
N GLN A 84 -4.46 6.14 10.74
CA GLN A 84 -5.41 7.03 10.10
C GLN A 84 -5.31 8.41 10.74
N ASP A 85 -5.25 9.47 9.92
CA ASP A 85 -5.29 10.83 10.45
C ASP A 85 -6.63 11.12 11.14
N GLU A 86 -6.58 11.88 12.23
CA GLU A 86 -7.73 12.19 13.09
C GLU A 86 -8.73 13.15 12.44
N ALA A 87 -8.23 14.07 11.61
CA ALA A 87 -9.02 15.08 10.92
C ALA A 87 -8.79 15.00 9.40
N PRO A 88 -9.79 15.36 8.57
CA PRO A 88 -9.60 15.51 7.13
C PRO A 88 -8.51 16.53 6.82
N LYS A 89 -7.56 16.16 5.95
CA LYS A 89 -6.47 17.03 5.52
C LYS A 89 -6.35 17.00 3.99
N PHE A 90 -5.68 18.00 3.46
CA PHE A 90 -5.11 17.93 2.11
C PHE A 90 -3.67 17.43 2.22
N TYR A 91 -3.27 16.55 1.30
CA TYR A 91 -1.95 15.95 1.33
C TYR A 91 -1.16 16.37 0.11
N ILE A 92 0.09 16.74 0.32
CA ILE A 92 1.00 17.07 -0.77
C ILE A 92 1.88 15.85 -1.00
N TYR A 93 2.01 15.43 -2.27
CA TYR A 93 2.99 14.44 -2.68
C TYR A 93 3.97 15.06 -3.67
N GLN A 94 5.15 14.47 -3.76
CA GLN A 94 6.14 14.83 -4.76
C GLN A 94 6.71 13.57 -5.40
N GLN A 95 6.82 13.61 -6.71
CA GLN A 95 7.54 12.62 -7.51
C GLN A 95 8.73 13.31 -8.15
N LYS A 96 9.85 12.59 -8.24
CA LYS A 96 11.08 13.11 -8.81
C LYS A 96 11.81 12.01 -9.58
N ASP A 97 12.31 12.37 -10.75
CA ASP A 97 13.32 11.61 -11.49
C ASP A 97 14.62 12.43 -11.61
N ALA A 98 15.55 12.00 -12.47
CA ALA A 98 16.84 12.68 -12.65
C ALA A 98 16.71 14.10 -13.24
N SER A 99 15.64 14.39 -13.98
CA SER A 99 15.45 15.61 -14.77
C SER A 99 14.27 16.47 -14.32
N HIS A 100 13.29 15.88 -13.63
CA HIS A 100 12.03 16.53 -13.34
C HIS A 100 11.55 16.28 -11.90
N THR A 101 10.83 17.25 -11.35
CA THR A 101 10.16 17.15 -10.06
C THR A 101 8.75 17.69 -10.19
N GLN A 102 7.77 16.86 -9.82
CA GLN A 102 6.36 17.20 -9.86
C GLN A 102 5.79 17.14 -8.45
N THR A 103 5.15 18.23 -8.02
CA THR A 103 4.40 18.30 -6.76
C THR A 103 2.91 18.33 -7.07
N GLY A 104 2.15 17.47 -6.39
CA GLY A 104 0.72 17.34 -6.58
C GLY A 104 -0.04 17.28 -5.26
N LEU A 105 -1.36 17.37 -5.37
CA LEU A 105 -2.30 17.22 -4.27
C LEU A 105 -2.89 15.81 -4.31
N VAL A 106 -2.93 15.13 -3.17
CA VAL A 106 -3.79 13.96 -2.96
C VAL A 106 -5.05 14.44 -2.26
N CYS A 107 -6.19 14.26 -2.92
CA CYS A 107 -7.51 14.74 -2.52
C CYS A 107 -8.61 13.77 -2.92
#